data_AF-R7A8V2-F1
#
_entry.id   AF-R7A8V2-F1
#
_cell.length_a   1.000
_cell.length_b   1.000
_cell.length_c   1.000
_cell.angle_alpha   90.00
_cell.angle_beta   90.00
_cell.angle_gamma   90.00
#
_symmetry.space_group_name_H-M   'P 1'
#
loop_
_entity.id
_entity.type
_entity.pdbx_description
1 polymer ?
#
loop_
_entity_poly.entity_id
_entity_poly.type
_entity_poly.pdbx_seq_one_letter_code
_entity_poly.pdbx_strand_id
1 'polypeptide(L)'
;MMRKNKAVKILRNTKKTALLIYAAAFILLIVAGVRVSGITKEAVRGNDRHKPYEFYELYNDFSNHDYARLQEKVHTNIALGANPGSDEKQLYDFALSYEAAVNYYMYTKNGMNDKAQACRTDFSEHEGAITRKLLLDALEDVKSTYGIS
;
A
#
# COMPACT_ATOMS: atom_id res chain seq x y z
N MET A 1 -43.20 20.75 -26.29
CA MET A 1 -41.80 21.02 -25.86
C MET A 1 -41.54 20.86 -24.35
N MET A 2 -42.57 20.80 -23.46
CA MET A 2 -42.42 20.81 -21.99
C MET A 2 -41.95 19.50 -21.29
N ARG A 3 -42.12 18.31 -21.89
CA ARG A 3 -41.79 17.02 -21.23
C ARG A 3 -40.28 16.74 -21.16
N LYS A 4 -39.51 17.16 -22.17
CA LYS A 4 -38.05 16.94 -22.23
C LYS A 4 -37.31 17.67 -21.10
N ASN A 5 -37.74 18.87 -20.73
CA ASN A 5 -37.12 19.65 -19.65
C ASN A 5 -37.29 19.04 -18.26
N LYS A 6 -38.43 18.36 -17.99
CA LYS A 6 -38.64 17.67 -16.70
C LYS A 6 -37.71 16.45 -16.57
N ALA A 7 -37.60 15.62 -17.61
CA ALA A 7 -36.74 14.43 -17.60
C ALA A 7 -35.26 14.79 -17.43
N VAL A 8 -34.78 15.84 -18.12
CA VAL A 8 -33.39 16.31 -18.00
C VAL A 8 -33.10 16.89 -16.61
N LYS A 9 -34.10 17.52 -15.96
CA LYS A 9 -33.96 18.05 -14.59
C LYS A 9 -33.95 16.92 -13.54
N ILE A 10 -34.78 15.90 -13.72
CA ILE A 10 -34.78 14.69 -12.87
C ILE A 10 -33.45 13.96 -12.99
N LEU A 11 -32.98 13.69 -14.22
CA LEU A 11 -31.71 13.00 -14.46
C LEU A 11 -30.51 13.76 -13.88
N ARG A 12 -30.49 15.09 -14.00
CA ARG A 12 -29.45 15.94 -13.36
C ARG A 12 -29.50 15.84 -11.84
N ASN A 13 -30.69 15.83 -11.25
CA ASN A 13 -30.84 15.71 -9.81
C ASN A 13 -30.41 14.31 -9.33
N THR A 14 -30.77 13.24 -10.03
CA THR A 14 -30.33 11.86 -9.71
C THR A 14 -28.81 11.71 -9.78
N LYS A 15 -28.16 12.31 -10.81
CA LYS A 15 -26.68 12.32 -10.92
C LYS A 15 -26.02 13.10 -9.79
N LYS A 16 -26.60 14.24 -9.37
CA LYS A 16 -26.12 15.01 -8.21
C LYS A 16 -26.28 14.22 -6.91
N THR A 17 -27.41 13.55 -6.71
CA THR A 17 -27.62 12.71 -5.52
C THR A 17 -26.66 11.52 -5.49
N ALA A 18 -26.42 10.86 -6.62
CA ALA A 18 -25.43 9.79 -6.71
C ALA A 18 -24.01 10.29 -6.40
N LEU A 19 -23.63 11.46 -6.91
CA LEU A 19 -22.32 12.07 -6.63
C LEU A 19 -22.15 12.40 -5.13
N LEU A 20 -23.21 12.88 -4.47
CA LEU A 20 -23.19 13.14 -3.03
C LEU A 20 -23.06 11.85 -2.21
N ILE A 21 -23.68 10.75 -2.65
CA ILE A 21 -23.54 9.44 -2.00
C ILE A 21 -22.12 8.91 -2.17
N TYR A 22 -21.53 9.01 -3.37
CA TYR A 22 -20.12 8.64 -3.59
C TYR A 22 -19.16 9.50 -2.78
N ALA A 23 -19.39 10.81 -2.68
CA ALA A 23 -18.59 11.70 -1.86
C ALA A 23 -18.70 11.35 -0.36
N ALA A 24 -19.90 11.05 0.13
CA ALA A 24 -20.11 10.61 1.51
C ALA A 24 -19.45 9.25 1.80
N ALA A 25 -19.54 8.28 0.89
CA ALA A 25 -18.87 7.00 1.00
C ALA A 25 -17.34 7.14 0.98
N PHE A 26 -16.80 8.04 0.15
CA PHE A 26 -15.38 8.32 0.07
C PHE A 26 -14.86 9.01 1.35
N ILE A 27 -15.62 9.95 1.93
CA ILE A 27 -15.31 10.55 3.22
C ILE A 27 -15.35 9.50 4.34
N LEU A 28 -16.31 8.58 4.32
CA LEU A 28 -16.37 7.46 5.27
C LEU A 28 -15.16 6.52 5.12
N LEU A 29 -14.69 6.25 3.90
CA LEU A 29 -13.48 5.47 3.66
C LEU A 29 -12.22 6.19 4.17
N ILE A 30 -12.13 7.51 4.00
CA ILE A 30 -11.02 8.31 4.55
C ILE A 30 -11.08 8.30 6.08
N VAL A 31 -12.25 8.51 6.69
CA VAL A 31 -12.40 8.46 8.15
C VAL A 31 -12.12 7.06 8.69
N ALA A 32 -12.52 5.99 8.00
CA ALA A 32 -12.16 4.63 8.36
C ALA A 32 -10.63 4.39 8.26
N GLY A 33 -10.00 4.82 7.16
CA GLY A 33 -8.53 4.75 7.01
C GLY A 33 -7.77 5.55 8.08
N VAL A 34 -8.28 6.73 8.45
CA VAL A 34 -7.71 7.57 9.53
C VAL A 34 -7.98 6.99 10.93
N ARG A 35 -9.02 6.16 11.12
CA ARG A 35 -9.25 5.44 12.38
C ARG A 35 -8.40 4.18 12.51
N VAL A 36 -7.96 3.57 11.41
CA VAL A 36 -7.05 2.40 11.42
C VAL A 36 -5.63 2.76 11.87
N SER A 37 -5.17 4.01 11.67
CA SER A 37 -3.87 4.46 12.18
C SER A 37 -3.85 4.76 13.69
N GLY A 38 -5.03 4.90 14.33
CA GLY A 38 -5.16 5.25 15.75
C GLY A 38 -5.68 4.15 16.68
N ILE A 39 -6.36 3.11 16.18
CA ILE A 39 -7.03 2.09 17.02
C ILE A 39 -6.33 0.71 16.97
N THR A 40 -5.37 0.49 16.07
CA THR A 40 -4.71 -0.81 15.91
C THR A 40 -3.70 -1.15 17.01
N LYS A 41 -3.18 -0.16 17.75
CA LYS A 41 -2.21 -0.45 18.83
C LYS A 41 -2.82 -1.17 20.04
N GLU A 42 -4.12 -1.03 20.28
CA GLU A 42 -4.75 -1.59 21.48
C GLU A 42 -5.71 -2.76 21.20
N ALA A 43 -6.33 -2.83 20.02
CA ALA A 43 -7.23 -3.95 19.67
C ALA A 43 -6.51 -5.26 19.34
N VAL A 44 -5.22 -5.24 19.00
CA VAL A 44 -4.40 -6.44 18.71
C VAL A 44 -3.88 -7.12 19.99
N ARG A 45 -4.09 -6.52 21.17
CA ARG A 45 -3.55 -7.05 22.44
C ARG A 45 -4.39 -8.14 23.08
N GLY A 46 -5.59 -8.43 22.58
CA GLY A 46 -6.49 -9.43 23.15
C GLY A 46 -7.12 -10.31 22.08
N ASN A 47 -6.48 -11.42 21.72
CA ASN A 47 -6.98 -12.77 22.04
C ASN A 47 -6.16 -13.91 21.39
N ASP A 48 -5.22 -13.62 20.49
CA ASP A 48 -4.17 -14.54 20.07
C ASP A 48 -2.98 -13.65 19.71
N ARG A 49 -1.87 -13.72 20.46
CA ARG A 49 -0.67 -12.93 20.13
C ARG A 49 -0.09 -13.55 18.85
N HIS A 50 -0.51 -13.03 17.70
CA HIS A 50 0.13 -13.34 16.43
C HIS A 50 1.62 -13.07 16.61
N LYS A 51 2.44 -14.11 16.52
CA LYS A 51 3.88 -13.95 16.63
C LYS A 51 4.38 -13.27 15.35
N PRO A 52 5.44 -12.46 15.42
CA PRO A 52 6.11 -12.02 14.22
C PRO A 52 6.48 -13.23 13.34
N TYR A 53 6.31 -13.08 12.03
CA TYR A 53 6.77 -14.04 11.05
C TYR A 53 8.29 -14.12 11.07
N GLU A 54 8.83 -15.33 11.05
CA GLU A 54 10.27 -15.56 11.10
C GLU A 54 10.92 -15.38 9.72
N PHE A 55 12.24 -15.17 9.70
CA PHE A 55 13.02 -14.97 8.47
C PHE A 55 12.69 -15.99 7.36
N TYR A 56 12.57 -17.29 7.68
CA TYR A 56 12.30 -18.32 6.69
C TYR A 56 10.93 -18.17 6.03
N GLU A 57 9.92 -17.72 6.77
CA GLU A 57 8.58 -17.50 6.22
C GLU A 57 8.53 -16.32 5.27
N LEU A 58 9.30 -15.27 5.57
CA LEU A 58 9.46 -14.10 4.70
C LEU A 58 10.31 -14.45 3.47
N TYR A 59 11.43 -15.13 3.68
CA TYR A 59 12.30 -15.55 2.58
C TYR A 59 11.60 -16.53 1.64
N ASN A 60 10.74 -17.41 2.15
CA ASN A 60 9.94 -18.29 1.30
C ASN A 60 8.99 -17.51 0.39
N ASP A 61 8.31 -16.48 0.89
CA ASP A 61 7.43 -15.66 0.05
C ASP A 61 8.25 -14.85 -0.98
N PHE A 62 9.41 -14.30 -0.57
CA PHE A 62 10.37 -13.68 -1.51
C PHE A 62 10.81 -14.66 -2.60
N SER A 63 11.25 -15.87 -2.23
CA SER A 63 11.76 -16.89 -3.15
C SER A 63 10.71 -17.43 -4.10
N ASN A 64 9.42 -17.35 -3.71
CA ASN A 64 8.29 -17.74 -4.57
C ASN A 64 7.75 -16.56 -5.40
N HIS A 65 8.43 -15.40 -5.37
CA HIS A 65 8.01 -14.16 -6.02
C HIS A 65 6.62 -13.65 -5.57
N ASP A 66 6.16 -14.05 -4.38
CA ASP A 66 4.91 -13.58 -3.79
C ASP A 66 5.16 -12.32 -2.95
N TYR A 67 5.52 -11.24 -3.64
CA TYR A 67 5.92 -9.99 -3.00
C TYR A 67 4.77 -9.28 -2.28
N ALA A 68 3.52 -9.49 -2.72
CA ALA A 68 2.34 -8.97 -2.04
C ALA A 68 2.15 -9.61 -0.66
N ARG A 69 2.31 -10.94 -0.57
CA ARG A 69 2.24 -11.65 0.71
C ARG A 69 3.43 -11.35 1.61
N LEU A 70 4.63 -11.23 1.03
CA LEU A 70 5.81 -10.76 1.75
C LEU A 70 5.56 -9.37 2.38
N GLN A 71 5.04 -8.42 1.62
CA GLN A 71 4.67 -7.09 2.11
C GLN A 71 3.69 -7.17 3.28
N GLU A 72 2.62 -7.96 3.17
CA GLU A 72 1.63 -8.14 4.24
C GLU A 72 2.27 -8.63 5.55
N LYS A 73 3.17 -9.61 5.46
CA LYS A 73 3.88 -10.15 6.63
C LYS A 73 4.84 -9.15 7.24
N VAL A 74 5.56 -8.39 6.41
CA VAL A 74 6.46 -7.32 6.87
C VAL A 74 5.68 -6.25 7.63
N HIS A 75 4.55 -5.79 7.10
CA HIS A 75 3.66 -4.85 7.80
C HIS A 75 3.15 -5.41 9.13
N THR A 76 2.79 -6.69 9.15
CA THR A 76 2.38 -7.37 10.39
C THR A 76 3.50 -7.36 11.42
N ASN A 77 4.74 -7.69 11.03
CA ASN A 77 5.88 -7.69 11.93
C ASN A 77 6.21 -6.29 12.48
N ILE A 78 6.14 -5.27 11.62
CA ILE A 78 6.31 -3.86 12.02
C ILE A 78 5.22 -3.46 13.03
N ALA A 79 3.96 -3.82 12.77
CA ALA A 79 2.83 -3.51 13.65
C ALA A 79 2.95 -4.20 15.03
N LEU A 80 3.54 -5.40 15.06
CA LEU A 80 3.84 -6.15 16.28
C LEU A 80 5.08 -5.64 17.03
N GLY A 81 5.83 -4.69 16.46
CA GLY A 81 7.06 -4.17 17.05
C GLY A 81 8.21 -5.19 17.04
N ALA A 82 8.25 -6.05 16.02
CA ALA A 82 9.34 -7.01 15.84
C ALA A 82 10.69 -6.29 15.70
N ASN A 83 11.76 -6.92 16.19
CA ASN A 83 13.13 -6.43 16.06
C ASN A 83 13.93 -7.38 15.14
N PRO A 84 13.88 -7.18 13.82
CA PRO A 84 14.47 -8.11 12.86
C PRO A 84 16.00 -8.11 12.95
N GLY A 85 16.60 -9.27 12.68
CA GLY A 85 18.03 -9.38 12.44
C GLY A 85 18.47 -8.65 11.17
N SER A 86 19.78 -8.51 10.92
CA SER A 86 20.31 -7.78 9.76
C SER A 86 19.82 -8.32 8.42
N ASP A 87 19.63 -9.63 8.32
CA ASP A 87 19.22 -10.31 7.10
C ASP A 87 17.72 -10.16 6.83
N GLU A 88 16.95 -10.26 7.91
CA GLU A 88 15.50 -10.06 7.88
C GLU A 88 15.17 -8.59 7.61
N LYS A 89 15.94 -7.65 8.17
CA LYS A 89 15.76 -6.22 7.90
C LYS A 89 15.91 -5.91 6.42
N GLN A 90 16.85 -6.52 5.71
CA GLN A 90 16.98 -6.32 4.27
C GLN A 90 15.79 -6.88 3.48
N LEU A 91 15.13 -7.95 3.94
CA LEU A 91 13.86 -8.40 3.37
C LEU A 91 12.72 -7.41 3.62
N TYR A 92 12.72 -6.73 4.78
CA TYR A 92 11.74 -5.68 5.06
C TYR A 92 11.96 -4.50 4.12
N ASP A 93 13.21 -4.05 3.98
CA ASP A 93 13.57 -2.96 3.07
C ASP A 93 13.18 -3.32 1.62
N PHE A 94 13.41 -4.57 1.17
CA PHE A 94 12.92 -5.04 -0.13
C PHE A 94 11.39 -4.94 -0.27
N ALA A 95 10.65 -5.41 0.73
CA ALA A 95 9.18 -5.40 0.70
C ALA A 95 8.59 -3.98 0.67
N LEU A 96 9.22 -3.05 1.39
CA LEU A 96 8.84 -1.63 1.41
C LEU A 96 9.21 -0.91 0.10
N SER A 97 10.36 -1.24 -0.51
CA SER A 97 10.68 -0.80 -1.87
C SER A 97 9.65 -1.32 -2.89
N TYR A 98 9.25 -2.59 -2.81
CA TYR A 98 8.20 -3.14 -3.67
C TYR A 98 6.86 -2.40 -3.50
N GLU A 99 6.43 -2.13 -2.27
CA GLU A 99 5.22 -1.34 -2.00
C GLU A 99 5.31 0.06 -2.60
N ALA A 100 6.44 0.75 -2.41
CA ALA A 100 6.67 2.08 -2.94
C ALA A 100 6.58 2.07 -4.49
N ALA A 101 7.10 1.04 -5.15
CA ALA A 101 7.01 0.85 -6.59
C ALA A 101 5.56 0.67 -7.07
N VAL A 102 4.79 -0.20 -6.39
CA VAL A 102 3.36 -0.41 -6.70
C VAL A 102 2.57 0.88 -6.53
N ASN A 103 2.78 1.59 -5.42
CA ASN A 103 2.11 2.85 -5.13
C ASN A 103 2.51 3.95 -6.12
N TYR A 104 3.79 4.04 -6.49
CA TYR A 104 4.28 4.95 -7.52
C TYR A 104 3.55 4.75 -8.85
N TYR A 105 3.45 3.50 -9.30
CA TYR A 105 2.75 3.17 -10.54
C TYR A 105 1.28 3.62 -10.46
N MET A 106 0.60 3.28 -9.37
CA MET A 106 -0.80 3.66 -9.14
C MET A 106 -1.00 5.17 -9.12
N TYR A 107 -0.16 5.93 -8.40
CA TYR A 107 -0.28 7.39 -8.33
C TYR A 107 0.04 8.07 -9.66
N THR A 108 1.05 7.58 -10.39
CA THR A 108 1.39 8.07 -11.72
C THR A 108 0.22 7.88 -12.69
N LYS A 109 -0.41 6.70 -12.70
CA LYS A 109 -1.58 6.42 -13.55
C LYS A 109 -2.79 7.30 -13.23
N ASN A 110 -2.89 7.79 -12.00
CA ASN A 110 -3.97 8.67 -11.55
C ASN A 110 -3.59 10.17 -11.60
N GLY A 111 -2.43 10.54 -12.15
CA GLY A 111 -1.98 11.94 -12.24
C GLY A 111 -1.65 12.59 -10.89
N MET A 112 -1.42 11.78 -9.85
CA MET A 112 -1.10 12.25 -8.49
C MET A 112 0.41 12.44 -8.32
N ASN A 113 0.98 13.42 -9.02
CA ASN A 113 2.42 13.59 -9.15
C ASN A 113 3.16 13.75 -7.81
N ASP A 114 2.61 14.52 -6.86
CA ASP A 114 3.26 14.74 -5.56
C ASP A 114 3.38 13.43 -4.75
N LYS A 115 2.33 12.60 -4.81
CA LYS A 115 2.34 11.28 -4.14
C LYS A 115 3.27 10.30 -4.84
N ALA A 116 3.30 10.32 -6.17
CA ALA A 116 4.26 9.53 -6.93
C ALA A 116 5.70 9.94 -6.57
N GLN A 117 5.98 11.23 -6.44
CA GLN A 117 7.30 11.71 -6.03
C GLN A 117 7.67 11.25 -4.62
N ALA A 118 6.73 11.27 -3.67
CA ALA A 118 6.96 10.73 -2.33
C ALA A 118 7.35 9.24 -2.38
N CYS A 119 6.64 8.44 -3.18
CA CYS A 119 6.98 7.03 -3.35
C CYS A 119 8.38 6.79 -3.96
N ARG A 120 8.89 7.69 -4.80
CA ARG A 120 10.28 7.60 -5.30
C ARG A 120 11.30 7.81 -4.18
N THR A 121 11.04 8.77 -3.30
CA THR A 121 11.87 9.00 -2.12
C THR A 121 11.86 7.77 -1.21
N ASP A 122 10.68 7.27 -0.86
CA ASP A 122 10.53 6.08 -0.01
C ASP A 122 11.23 4.86 -0.63
N PHE A 123 11.08 4.66 -1.95
CA PHE A 123 11.77 3.59 -2.67
C PHE A 123 13.29 3.69 -2.54
N SER A 124 13.85 4.88 -2.81
CA SER A 124 15.29 5.12 -2.78
C SER A 124 15.88 4.96 -1.38
N GLU A 125 15.15 5.35 -0.33
CA GLU A 125 15.57 5.19 1.06
C GLU A 125 15.71 3.71 1.43
N HIS A 126 14.70 2.90 1.12
CA HIS A 126 14.73 1.47 1.40
C HIS A 126 15.70 0.70 0.51
N GLU A 127 15.79 1.04 -0.77
CA GLU A 127 16.77 0.44 -1.67
C GLU A 127 18.20 0.66 -1.17
N GLY A 128 18.52 1.89 -0.73
CA GLY A 128 19.84 2.24 -0.21
C GLY A 128 20.25 1.46 1.04
N ALA A 129 19.29 0.86 1.76
CA ALA A 129 19.55 0.00 2.91
C ALA A 129 19.85 -1.46 2.55
N ILE A 130 19.65 -1.86 1.29
CA ILE A 130 19.85 -3.23 0.82
C ILE A 130 21.28 -3.40 0.29
N THR A 131 21.96 -4.44 0.76
CA THR A 131 23.31 -4.81 0.31
C THR A 131 23.37 -6.19 -0.33
N ARG A 132 22.36 -7.04 -0.07
CA ARG A 132 22.25 -8.39 -0.65
C ARG A 132 21.95 -8.31 -2.13
N LYS A 133 22.90 -8.81 -2.94
CA LYS A 133 22.79 -8.84 -4.40
C LYS A 133 21.49 -9.46 -4.90
N LEU A 134 21.05 -10.58 -4.33
CA LEU A 134 19.81 -11.24 -4.77
C LEU A 134 18.56 -10.35 -4.63
N LEU A 135 18.53 -9.47 -3.63
CA LEU A 135 17.42 -8.55 -3.40
C LEU A 135 17.51 -7.36 -4.37
N LEU A 136 18.73 -6.85 -4.62
CA LEU A 136 18.97 -5.81 -5.60
C LEU A 136 18.61 -6.27 -7.02
N ASP A 137 19.01 -7.48 -7.39
CA ASP A 137 18.67 -8.08 -8.69
C ASP A 137 17.14 -8.19 -8.85
N ALA A 138 16.43 -8.63 -7.80
CA ALA A 138 14.96 -8.67 -7.81
C ALA A 138 14.31 -7.27 -7.84
N LEU A 139 14.94 -6.24 -7.27
CA LEU A 139 14.46 -4.86 -7.36
C LEU A 139 14.57 -4.28 -8.77
N GLU A 140 15.56 -4.69 -9.56
CA GLU A 140 15.64 -4.27 -10.96
C GLU A 140 14.42 -4.74 -11.77
N ASP A 141 13.92 -5.96 -11.50
CA ASP A 141 12.68 -6.45 -12.10
C ASP A 141 11.45 -5.64 -11.63
N VAL A 142 11.41 -5.27 -10.35
CA VAL A 142 10.35 -4.41 -9.78
C VAL A 142 10.38 -3.02 -10.43
N LYS A 143 11.56 -2.39 -10.55
CA LYS A 143 11.76 -1.10 -11.23
C LYS A 143 11.25 -1.14 -12.66
N SER A 144 11.64 -2.17 -13.40
CA SER A 144 11.20 -2.37 -14.78
C SER A 144 9.68 -2.53 -14.89
N THR A 145 9.09 -3.34 -14.00
CA THR A 145 7.65 -3.64 -14.01
C THR A 145 6.80 -2.41 -13.71
N TYR A 146 7.19 -1.61 -12.71
CA TYR A 146 6.39 -0.48 -12.24
C TYR A 146 6.86 0.88 -12.79
N GLY A 147 7.96 0.91 -13.54
CA GLY A 147 8.53 2.12 -14.14
C GLY A 147 9.07 3.11 -13.10
N ILE A 148 9.48 2.61 -11.93
CA ILE A 148 10.10 3.43 -10.88
C ILE A 148 11.63 3.39 -11.02
N SER A 149 12.26 4.54 -10.78
CA SER A 149 13.71 4.74 -10.86
C SER A 149 14.16 5.70 -9.77
#